data_AF-A0A8T6F7P9-F1
#
_entry.id   AF-A0A8T6F7P9-F1
#
_cell.length_a   1.000
_cell.length_b   1.000
_cell.length_c   1.000
_cell.angle_alpha   90.00
_cell.angle_beta   90.00
_cell.angle_gamma   90.00
#
_symmetry.space_group_name_H-M   'P 1'
#
loop_
_entity.id
_entity.type
_entity.pdbx_description
1 polymer ?
#
loop_
_entity_poly.entity_id
_entity_poly.type
_entity_poly.pdbx_seq_one_letter_code
_entity_poly.pdbx_strand_id
1 'polypeptide(L)'
;MTTRSASISRLVRAGAALLLLLATLAACGADPTATPVPQPTPTPEPEPTATPKPAASDGMAPGGWRTDVAVGSNHGDRAFDSSIALPDGSTATLESAAGGRAVLLYFFATW
;
A
#
# COMPACT_ATOMS: atom_id res chain seq x y z
N MET A 1 92.72 -9.29 -20.51
CA MET A 1 91.78 -8.73 -19.50
C MET A 1 90.82 -7.75 -20.18
N THR A 2 89.74 -8.22 -20.82
CA THR A 2 88.79 -7.31 -21.52
C THR A 2 87.33 -7.75 -21.41
N THR A 3 87.03 -8.78 -20.62
CA THR A 3 85.67 -9.35 -20.49
C THR A 3 84.85 -8.75 -19.35
N ARG A 4 85.46 -8.01 -18.41
CA ARG A 4 84.79 -7.51 -17.19
C ARG A 4 83.95 -6.24 -17.42
N SER A 5 84.33 -5.41 -18.39
CA SER A 5 83.69 -4.11 -18.69
C SER A 5 82.34 -4.26 -19.41
N ALA A 6 82.21 -5.27 -20.28
CA ALA A 6 80.96 -5.57 -20.98
C ALA A 6 79.87 -6.11 -20.03
N SER A 7 80.25 -6.78 -18.94
CA SER A 7 79.32 -7.32 -17.95
C SER A 7 78.72 -6.22 -17.07
N ILE A 8 79.53 -5.26 -16.65
CA ILE A 8 79.11 -4.13 -15.79
C ILE A 8 78.14 -3.21 -16.55
N SER A 9 78.41 -2.90 -17.82
CA SER A 9 77.52 -2.10 -18.65
C SER A 9 76.17 -2.78 -18.93
N ARG A 10 76.14 -4.11 -19.04
CA ARG A 10 74.88 -4.89 -19.15
C ARG A 10 74.09 -4.91 -17.85
N LEU A 11 74.77 -5.07 -16.70
CA LEU A 11 74.16 -5.02 -15.38
C LEU A 11 73.56 -3.64 -15.05
N VAL A 12 74.28 -2.56 -15.39
CA VAL A 12 73.79 -1.18 -15.19
C VAL A 12 72.57 -0.90 -16.07
N ARG A 13 72.58 -1.35 -17.34
CA ARG A 13 71.44 -1.20 -18.25
C ARG A 13 70.23 -2.02 -17.82
N ALA A 14 70.45 -3.26 -17.37
CA ALA A 14 69.39 -4.12 -16.85
C ALA A 14 68.78 -3.56 -15.56
N GLY A 15 69.62 -3.02 -14.66
CA GLY A 15 69.17 -2.36 -13.43
C GLY A 15 68.36 -1.08 -13.72
N ALA A 16 68.82 -0.24 -14.65
CA ALA A 16 68.08 0.95 -15.06
C ALA A 16 66.74 0.61 -15.73
N ALA A 17 66.70 -0.43 -16.57
CA ALA A 17 65.47 -0.91 -17.19
C ALA A 17 64.48 -1.47 -16.15
N LEU A 18 64.97 -2.21 -15.15
CA LEU A 18 64.14 -2.73 -14.07
C LEU A 18 63.58 -1.60 -13.18
N LEU A 19 64.40 -0.59 -12.87
CA LEU A 19 63.96 0.58 -12.10
C LEU A 19 62.90 1.39 -12.87
N LEU A 20 63.08 1.58 -14.17
CA LEU A 20 62.09 2.23 -15.03
C LEU A 20 60.77 1.44 -15.07
N LEU A 21 60.86 0.11 -15.21
CA LEU A 21 59.67 -0.75 -15.21
C LEU A 21 58.91 -0.66 -13.88
N LEU A 22 59.62 -0.71 -12.74
CA LEU A 22 59.02 -0.58 -11.42
C LEU A 22 58.38 0.80 -11.21
N ALA A 23 59.03 1.87 -11.68
CA ALA A 23 58.49 3.23 -11.61
C ALA A 23 57.21 3.37 -12.46
N THR A 24 57.17 2.77 -13.65
CA THR A 24 55.96 2.79 -14.50
C THR A 24 54.79 2.00 -13.90
N LEU A 25 55.07 0.87 -13.22
CA LEU A 25 54.04 0.11 -12.52
C LEU A 25 53.47 0.89 -11.33
N ALA A 26 54.32 1.58 -10.57
CA ALA A 26 53.89 2.39 -9.43
C ALA A 26 53.03 3.60 -9.86
N ALA A 27 53.28 4.16 -11.04
CA ALA A 27 52.52 5.29 -11.57
C ALA A 27 51.11 4.92 -12.06
N CYS A 28 50.84 3.63 -12.32
CA CYS A 28 49.54 3.17 -12.86
C CYS A 28 48.47 2.95 -11.77
N GLY A 29 48.81 3.11 -10.49
CA GLY A 29 47.94 2.76 -9.35
C GLY A 29 47.02 3.86 -8.83
N ALA A 30 46.90 5.01 -9.51
CA ALA A 30 45.95 6.05 -9.10
C ALA A 30 44.54 5.68 -9.58
N ASP A 31 43.86 4.82 -8.82
CA ASP A 31 42.45 4.52 -9.03
C ASP A 31 41.63 5.82 -8.94
N PRO A 32 40.82 6.17 -9.96
CA PRO A 32 39.94 7.32 -9.86
C PRO A 32 38.98 7.08 -8.70
N THR A 33 39.07 7.92 -7.66
CA THR A 33 38.16 7.87 -6.52
C THR A 33 36.73 8.02 -7.06
N ALA A 34 35.94 6.95 -6.97
CA ALA A 34 34.56 6.97 -7.42
C ALA A 34 33.79 8.03 -6.62
N THR A 35 33.29 9.06 -7.30
CA THR A 35 32.40 10.05 -6.68
C THR A 35 31.11 9.34 -6.27
N PRO A 36 30.68 9.42 -5.00
CA PRO A 36 29.42 8.81 -4.58
C PRO A 36 28.27 9.45 -5.36
N VAL A 37 27.47 8.61 -6.03
CA VAL A 37 26.23 9.04 -6.69
C VAL A 37 25.20 9.30 -5.60
N PRO A 38 24.51 10.46 -5.61
CA PRO A 38 23.45 10.73 -4.65
C PRO A 38 22.34 9.68 -4.80
N GLN A 39 21.95 9.08 -3.68
CA GLN A 39 20.86 8.12 -3.64
C GLN A 39 19.53 8.87 -3.85
N PRO A 40 18.63 8.36 -4.72
CA PRO A 40 17.31 8.96 -4.86
C PRO A 40 16.57 8.94 -3.53
N THR A 41 16.04 10.09 -3.13
CA THR A 41 15.16 10.20 -1.97
C THR A 41 13.85 9.47 -2.27
N PRO A 42 13.36 8.58 -1.39
CA PRO A 42 12.07 7.95 -1.59
C PRO A 42 10.96 9.01 -1.61
N THR A 43 10.10 8.92 -2.62
CA THR A 43 8.86 9.69 -2.65
C THR A 43 7.94 9.18 -1.53
N PRO A 44 7.35 10.06 -0.70
CA PRO A 44 6.40 9.63 0.30
C PRO A 44 5.20 8.94 -0.36
N GLU A 45 4.82 7.79 0.19
CA GLU A 45 3.61 7.07 -0.22
C GLU A 45 2.38 7.92 0.18
N PRO A 46 1.37 8.06 -0.68
CA PRO A 46 0.14 8.76 -0.31
C PRO A 46 -0.49 8.07 0.90
N GLU A 47 -0.88 8.88 1.88
CA GLU A 47 -1.59 8.38 3.06
C GLU A 47 -2.91 7.74 2.61
N PRO A 48 -3.26 6.54 3.12
CA PRO A 48 -4.52 5.90 2.77
C PRO A 48 -5.67 6.81 3.17
N THR A 49 -6.44 7.27 2.17
CA THR A 49 -7.67 8.01 2.40
C THR A 49 -8.59 7.13 3.24
N ALA A 50 -8.99 7.61 4.41
CA ALA A 50 -9.94 6.90 5.26
C ALA A 50 -11.19 6.59 4.45
N THR A 51 -11.44 5.30 4.21
CA THR A 51 -12.73 4.87 3.67
C THR A 51 -13.75 5.18 4.77
N PRO A 52 -14.83 5.94 4.48
CA PRO A 52 -15.82 6.25 5.48
C PRO A 52 -16.31 4.95 6.09
N LYS A 53 -16.13 4.83 7.41
CA LYS A 53 -16.70 3.73 8.17
C LYS A 53 -18.21 3.78 7.91
N PRO A 54 -18.84 2.67 7.45
CA PRO A 54 -20.29 2.60 7.40
C PRO A 54 -20.81 3.10 8.74
N ALA A 55 -21.76 4.04 8.71
CA ALA A 55 -22.41 4.51 9.93
C ALA A 55 -22.78 3.25 10.72
N ALA A 56 -22.39 3.22 11.99
CA ALA A 56 -22.93 2.21 12.87
C ALA A 56 -24.44 2.43 12.84
N SER A 57 -25.16 1.60 12.08
CA SER A 57 -26.57 1.40 12.34
C SER A 57 -26.59 1.01 13.81
N ASP A 58 -27.14 1.88 14.65
CA ASP A 58 -27.17 1.70 16.09
C ASP A 58 -27.61 0.27 16.36
N GLY A 59 -26.64 -0.56 16.78
CA GLY A 59 -26.81 -1.98 16.96
C GLY A 59 -28.00 -2.18 17.89
N MET A 60 -29.06 -2.80 17.40
CA MET A 60 -29.12 -4.26 17.33
C MET A 60 -28.71 -4.83 18.69
N ALA A 61 -29.68 -4.87 19.61
CA ALA A 61 -29.54 -5.59 20.86
C ALA A 61 -29.14 -7.06 20.58
N PRO A 62 -28.41 -7.72 21.50
CA PRO A 62 -28.15 -9.16 21.39
C PRO A 62 -29.49 -9.91 21.32
N GLY A 63 -29.75 -10.60 20.20
CA GLY A 63 -31.02 -11.30 19.94
C GLY A 63 -31.88 -10.72 18.81
N GLY A 64 -31.42 -9.68 18.10
CA GLY A 64 -32.15 -9.15 16.95
C GLY A 64 -32.22 -10.14 15.77
N TRP A 65 -33.39 -10.21 15.15
CA TRP A 65 -33.71 -11.09 14.02
C TRP A 65 -32.82 -10.79 12.81
N ARG A 66 -32.20 -11.83 12.25
CA ARG A 66 -31.45 -11.76 10.99
C ARG A 66 -32.32 -12.25 9.84
N THR A 67 -32.28 -11.56 8.71
CA THR A 67 -32.81 -12.08 7.45
C THR A 67 -31.62 -12.31 6.52
N ASP A 68 -31.43 -13.55 6.07
CA ASP A 68 -30.25 -13.98 5.29
C ASP A 68 -30.42 -13.71 3.78
N VAL A 69 -31.14 -12.65 3.40
CA VAL A 69 -31.41 -12.34 1.98
C VAL A 69 -30.46 -11.24 1.51
N ALA A 70 -29.50 -11.62 0.67
CA ALA A 70 -28.43 -10.76 0.18
C ALA A 70 -28.78 -9.92 -1.07
N VAL A 71 -30.04 -9.87 -1.50
CA VAL A 71 -30.46 -9.12 -2.69
C VAL A 71 -31.68 -8.25 -2.35
N GLY A 72 -31.49 -6.93 -2.36
CA GLY A 72 -32.53 -5.93 -2.05
C GLY A 72 -32.68 -5.56 -0.57
N SER A 73 -31.75 -5.98 0.29
CA SER A 73 -31.79 -5.67 1.73
C SER A 73 -31.17 -4.31 2.04
N ASN A 74 -31.99 -3.38 2.51
CA ASN A 74 -31.53 -2.11 3.09
C ASN A 74 -31.18 -2.33 4.56
N HIS A 75 -30.17 -3.17 4.83
CA HIS A 75 -29.78 -3.52 6.20
C HIS A 75 -29.26 -2.27 6.92
N GLY A 76 -29.99 -1.83 7.93
CA GLY A 76 -29.61 -0.69 8.77
C GLY A 76 -30.04 0.68 8.26
N ASP A 77 -30.70 0.74 7.09
CA ASP A 77 -31.30 1.97 6.59
C ASP A 77 -32.70 2.18 7.19
N ARG A 78 -33.14 3.44 7.25
CA ARG A 78 -34.50 3.76 7.63
C ARG A 78 -35.46 3.29 6.53
N ALA A 79 -36.55 2.62 6.92
CA ALA A 79 -37.64 2.34 6.00
C ALA A 79 -38.16 3.67 5.40
N PHE A 80 -38.65 3.61 4.16
CA PHE A 80 -39.24 4.77 3.51
C PHE A 80 -40.42 5.30 4.34
N ASP A 81 -40.52 6.62 4.46
CA ASP A 81 -41.63 7.26 5.17
C ASP A 81 -42.94 6.83 4.53
N SER A 82 -43.78 6.15 5.31
CA SER A 82 -45.04 5.60 4.81
C SER A 82 -46.10 5.53 5.86
N SER A 83 -47.33 5.76 5.40
CA SER A 83 -48.54 5.63 6.19
C SER A 83 -49.39 4.48 5.65
N ILE A 84 -49.88 3.63 6.53
CA ILE A 84 -50.87 2.61 6.23
C ILE A 84 -52.24 3.07 6.72
N ALA A 85 -53.28 2.78 5.94
CA ALA A 85 -54.66 2.92 6.39
C ALA A 85 -55.03 1.71 7.24
N LEU A 86 -55.63 1.96 8.40
CA LEU A 86 -56.08 0.92 9.31
C LEU A 86 -57.56 0.60 9.08
N PRO A 87 -58.06 -0.58 9.51
CA PRO A 87 -59.45 -0.97 9.32
C PRO A 87 -60.49 -0.03 9.95
N ASP A 88 -60.08 0.75 10.95
CA ASP A 88 -60.92 1.77 11.60
C ASP A 88 -60.96 3.11 10.84
N GLY A 89 -60.31 3.17 9.66
CA GLY A 89 -60.25 4.35 8.81
C GLY A 89 -59.18 5.37 9.23
N SER A 90 -58.46 5.13 10.33
CA SER A 90 -57.34 5.96 10.73
C SER A 90 -56.10 5.66 9.88
N THR A 91 -55.11 6.55 9.97
CA THR A 91 -53.80 6.35 9.35
C THR A 91 -52.72 6.25 10.42
N ALA A 92 -51.78 5.33 10.22
CA ALA A 92 -50.61 5.17 11.08
C ALA A 92 -49.33 5.17 10.24
N THR A 93 -48.29 5.82 10.75
CA THR A 93 -46.95 5.64 10.18
C THR A 93 -46.46 4.22 10.46
N LEU A 94 -45.50 3.73 9.65
CA LEU A 94 -44.87 2.44 9.91
C LEU A 94 -44.23 2.37 11.30
N GLU A 95 -43.64 3.46 11.78
CA GLU A 95 -43.03 3.52 13.12
C GLU A 95 -44.07 3.41 14.24
N SER A 96 -45.20 4.13 14.09
CA SER A 96 -46.31 4.08 15.05
C SER A 96 -46.94 2.69 15.07
N ALA A 97 -47.18 2.10 13.89
CA ALA A 97 -47.74 0.76 13.74
C ALA A 97 -46.80 -0.33 14.29
N ALA A 98 -45.48 -0.16 14.14
CA ALA A 98 -44.49 -1.08 14.66
C ALA A 98 -44.41 -1.06 16.19
N GLY A 99 -44.67 0.09 16.83
CA GLY A 99 -44.60 0.23 18.29
C GLY A 99 -43.24 -0.19 18.87
N GLY A 100 -42.16 0.06 18.13
CA GLY A 100 -40.79 -0.34 18.48
C GLY A 100 -40.46 -1.83 18.26
N ARG A 101 -41.33 -2.60 17.58
CA ARG A 101 -41.11 -4.01 17.27
C ARG A 101 -40.68 -4.19 15.81
N ALA A 102 -40.00 -5.30 15.53
CA ALA A 102 -39.76 -5.71 14.14
C ALA A 102 -41.09 -6.00 13.42
N VAL A 103 -41.21 -5.51 12.19
CA VAL A 103 -42.40 -5.67 11.34
C VAL A 103 -42.02 -6.31 10.01
N LEU A 104 -42.85 -7.23 9.53
CA LEU A 104 -42.76 -7.78 8.18
C LEU A 104 -43.79 -7.06 7.31
N LEU A 105 -43.34 -6.25 6.36
CA LEU A 105 -44.21 -5.67 5.35
C LEU A 105 -44.33 -6.65 4.19
N TYR A 106 -45.56 -7.09 3.91
CA TYR A 106 -45.86 -7.98 2.79
C TYR A 106 -46.76 -7.26 1.79
N PHE A 107 -46.26 -7.08 0.57
CA PHE A 107 -47.00 -6.47 -0.52
C PHE A 107 -47.64 -7.58 -1.35
N PHE A 108 -48.95 -7.53 -1.48
CA PHE A 108 -49.71 -8.38 -2.38
C PHE A 108 -50.72 -7.53 -3.13
N ALA A 109 -51.19 -8.06 -4.23
CA ALA A 109 -52.26 -7.45 -5.00
C ALA A 109 -53.25 -8.55 -5.37
N THR A 110 -54.53 -8.18 -5.35
CA THR A 110 -55.66 -9.09 -5.49
C THR A 110 -56.27 -9.03 -6.89
N TRP A 111 -55.44 -8.81 -7.91
CA TRP A 111 -55.91 -8.78 -9.30
C TRP A 111 -56.61 -10.09 -9.69
#